data_AF-A0AAJ2K4Q9-F1
#
_entry.id   AF-A0AAJ2K4Q9-F1
#
_cell.length_a   1.000
_cell.length_b   1.000
_cell.length_c   1.000
_cell.angle_alpha   90.00
_cell.angle_beta   90.00
_cell.angle_gamma   90.00
#
_symmetry.space_group_name_H-M   'P 1'
#
loop_
_entity.id
_entity.type
_entity.pdbx_description
1 polymer ?
#
loop_
_entity_poly.entity_id
_entity_poly.type
_entity_poly.pdbx_seq_one_letter_code
_entity_poly.pdbx_strand_id
1 'polypeptide(L)'
;MNRNWMIVFMFILFLLEGSLLPVFIPDAWQGRIVPQLVFIVILYHAVYHHRHAALMMGLGFGFLQDIVYYGHMLGPHTFSMGLLGYLTGLLFASRNTSMITMIIISVFGSFAYQTMLYAAYRLFGLHGMTFEYAIFDFMIPSLIVQLVFSLAIYVPMRRWFDHLSGKKSAEDEQG
;
A
#
# COMPACT_ATOMS: atom_id res chain seq x y z
N MET A 1 11.24 -19.32 -4.91
CA MET A 1 9.79 -19.58 -4.92
C MET A 1 9.13 -18.33 -5.47
N ASN A 2 8.37 -18.48 -6.55
CA ASN A 2 8.35 -17.54 -7.66
C ASN A 2 7.57 -16.24 -7.37
N ARG A 3 8.04 -15.11 -7.92
CA ARG A 3 7.43 -13.76 -7.93
C ARG A 3 5.89 -13.72 -7.95
N ASN A 4 5.28 -14.71 -8.59
CA ASN A 4 3.84 -14.92 -8.68
C ASN A 4 3.12 -15.01 -7.32
N TRP A 5 3.75 -15.54 -6.26
CA TRP A 5 3.08 -15.66 -4.96
C TRP A 5 2.80 -14.31 -4.29
N MET A 6 3.69 -13.33 -4.45
CA MET A 6 3.47 -11.98 -3.91
C MET A 6 2.26 -11.32 -4.58
N ILE A 7 2.15 -11.47 -5.90
CA ILE A 7 1.03 -10.96 -6.68
C ILE A 7 -0.28 -11.65 -6.25
N VAL A 8 -0.28 -12.97 -6.08
CA VAL A 8 -1.46 -13.72 -5.60
C VAL A 8 -1.85 -13.27 -4.18
N PHE A 9 -0.89 -13.08 -3.29
CA PHE A 9 -1.17 -12.58 -1.94
C PHE A 9 -1.78 -11.17 -1.95
N MET A 10 -1.20 -10.25 -2.73
CA MET A 10 -1.76 -8.91 -2.91
C MET A 10 -3.14 -8.93 -3.55
N PHE A 11 -3.40 -9.87 -4.47
CA PHE A 11 -4.71 -10.07 -5.07
C PHE A 11 -5.74 -10.58 -4.07
N ILE A 12 -5.36 -11.52 -3.19
CA ILE A 12 -6.20 -11.95 -2.09
C ILE A 12 -6.50 -10.77 -1.16
N LEU A 13 -5.50 -9.98 -0.77
CA LEU A 13 -5.71 -8.78 0.04
C LEU A 13 -6.65 -7.79 -0.64
N PHE A 14 -6.49 -7.58 -1.95
CA PHE A 14 -7.37 -6.74 -2.74
C PHE A 14 -8.82 -7.21 -2.69
N LEU A 15 -9.06 -8.52 -2.84
CA LEU A 15 -10.41 -9.10 -2.74
C LEU A 15 -10.97 -8.98 -1.32
N LEU A 16 -10.16 -9.25 -0.30
CA LEU A 16 -10.57 -9.12 1.12
C LEU A 16 -10.94 -7.67 1.45
N GLU A 17 -10.19 -6.71 0.91
CA GLU A 17 -10.42 -5.28 1.10
C GLU A 17 -11.78 -4.84 0.55
N GLY A 18 -12.17 -5.33 -0.63
CA GLY A 18 -13.46 -4.99 -1.22
C GLY A 18 -14.66 -5.80 -0.74
N SER A 19 -14.44 -7.03 -0.28
CA SER A 19 -15.55 -7.96 0.05
C SER A 19 -15.79 -8.11 1.54
N LEU A 20 -14.75 -8.35 2.33
CA LEU A 20 -14.91 -8.70 3.74
C LEU A 20 -14.87 -7.47 4.64
N LEU A 21 -13.98 -6.51 4.38
CA LEU A 21 -13.82 -5.36 5.28
C LEU A 21 -15.09 -4.51 5.43
N PRO A 22 -15.91 -4.26 4.39
CA PRO A 22 -17.18 -3.55 4.56
C PRO A 22 -18.16 -4.27 5.50
N VAL A 23 -18.10 -5.60 5.58
CA VAL A 23 -18.98 -6.42 6.45
C VAL A 23 -18.56 -6.32 7.92
N PHE A 24 -17.26 -6.11 8.20
CA PHE A 24 -16.75 -5.96 9.56
C PHE A 24 -16.77 -4.51 10.06
N ILE A 25 -16.85 -3.52 9.17
CA ILE A 25 -16.93 -2.11 9.53
C ILE A 25 -18.38 -1.77 9.87
N PRO A 26 -18.68 -1.30 11.10
CA PRO A 26 -20.03 -0.88 11.48
C PRO A 26 -20.55 0.21 10.53
N ASP A 27 -21.85 0.22 10.25
CA ASP A 27 -22.48 1.17 9.30
C ASP A 27 -22.14 2.63 9.60
N ALA A 28 -21.98 3.02 10.88
CA ALA A 28 -21.60 4.37 11.29
C ALA A 28 -20.17 4.80 10.87
N TRP A 29 -19.34 3.85 10.43
CA TRP A 29 -17.94 4.04 10.01
C TRP A 29 -17.74 3.68 8.53
N GLN A 30 -18.78 3.18 7.86
CA GLN A 30 -18.74 2.93 6.42
C GLN A 30 -18.54 4.26 5.68
N GLY A 31 -17.60 4.26 4.74
CA GLY A 31 -17.17 5.46 4.01
C GLY A 31 -16.07 6.27 4.70
N ARG A 32 -15.86 6.14 6.01
CA ARG A 32 -14.79 6.85 6.76
C ARG A 32 -13.46 6.13 6.76
N ILE A 33 -13.49 4.80 6.84
CA ILE A 33 -12.29 3.97 6.85
C ILE A 33 -12.04 3.43 5.45
N VAL A 34 -10.83 3.70 4.93
CA VAL A 34 -10.33 3.07 3.71
C VAL A 34 -9.03 2.32 4.03
N PRO A 35 -9.06 0.98 4.14
CA PRO A 35 -7.94 0.20 4.66
C PRO A 35 -6.66 0.26 3.81
N GLN A 36 -6.76 0.32 2.47
CA GLN A 36 -5.62 0.39 1.53
C GLN A 36 -4.51 -0.63 1.85
N LEU A 37 -4.90 -1.88 2.09
CA LEU A 37 -4.00 -2.94 2.57
C LEU A 37 -2.91 -3.27 1.54
N VAL A 38 -3.31 -3.26 0.26
CA VAL A 38 -2.42 -3.55 -0.86
C VAL A 38 -1.26 -2.54 -0.93
N PHE A 39 -1.53 -1.27 -0.61
CA PHE A 39 -0.52 -0.22 -0.62
C PHE A 39 0.58 -0.47 0.42
N ILE A 40 0.21 -0.93 1.61
CA ILE A 40 1.19 -1.29 2.65
C ILE A 40 2.17 -2.35 2.12
N VAL A 41 1.66 -3.40 1.46
CA VAL A 41 2.53 -4.44 0.87
C VAL A 41 3.45 -3.88 -0.21
N ILE A 42 3.00 -2.92 -1.01
CA ILE A 42 3.84 -2.22 -2.00
C ILE A 42 5.01 -1.50 -1.31
N LEU A 43 4.75 -0.80 -0.19
CA LEU A 43 5.79 -0.15 0.60
C LEU A 43 6.80 -1.16 1.16
N TYR A 44 6.33 -2.29 1.69
CA TYR A 44 7.22 -3.37 2.14
C TYR A 44 8.11 -3.87 1.00
N HIS A 45 7.55 -4.09 -0.18
CA HIS A 45 8.32 -4.53 -1.34
C HIS A 45 9.32 -3.48 -1.82
N ALA A 46 8.96 -2.20 -1.74
CA ALA A 46 9.82 -1.08 -2.09
C ALA A 46 11.07 -1.03 -1.21
N VAL A 47 10.90 -1.21 0.11
CA VAL A 47 11.97 -1.14 1.11
C VAL A 47 12.86 -2.39 1.08
N TYR A 48 12.26 -3.59 1.03
CA TYR A 48 12.99 -4.84 1.24
C TYR A 48 13.46 -5.54 -0.03
N HIS A 49 12.91 -5.20 -1.22
CA HIS A 49 13.22 -5.92 -2.45
C HIS A 49 13.71 -5.01 -3.57
N HIS A 50 12.83 -4.26 -4.24
CA HIS A 50 13.24 -3.47 -5.41
C HIS A 50 12.25 -2.35 -5.78
N ARG A 51 12.75 -1.13 -5.96
CA ARG A 51 11.96 0.07 -6.34
C ARG A 51 11.14 -0.08 -7.63
N HIS A 52 11.73 -0.61 -8.71
CA HIS A 52 11.01 -0.82 -9.98
C HIS A 52 9.92 -1.89 -9.89
N ALA A 53 10.12 -2.94 -9.07
CA ALA A 53 9.09 -3.94 -8.86
C ALA A 53 7.92 -3.35 -8.05
N ALA A 54 8.22 -2.56 -7.01
CA ALA A 54 7.20 -1.82 -6.27
C ALA A 54 6.43 -0.81 -7.14
N LEU A 55 7.12 -0.09 -8.04
CA LEU A 55 6.48 0.76 -9.04
C LEU A 55 5.48 -0.02 -9.90
N MET A 56 5.92 -1.13 -10.50
CA MET A 56 5.05 -1.90 -11.40
C MET A 56 3.86 -2.53 -10.66
N MET A 57 4.06 -3.00 -9.43
CA MET A 57 2.96 -3.49 -8.61
C MET A 57 2.02 -2.37 -8.18
N GLY A 58 2.54 -1.19 -7.85
CA GLY A 58 1.74 -0.01 -7.54
C GLY A 58 0.89 0.46 -8.72
N LEU A 59 1.46 0.49 -9.92
CA LEU A 59 0.72 0.80 -11.14
C LEU A 59 -0.36 -0.26 -11.41
N GLY A 60 -0.01 -1.55 -11.36
CA GLY A 60 -0.96 -2.64 -11.65
C GLY A 60 -2.12 -2.71 -10.65
N PHE A 61 -1.83 -2.73 -9.35
CA PHE A 61 -2.85 -2.81 -8.32
C PHE A 61 -3.60 -1.49 -8.12
N GLY A 62 -2.94 -0.35 -8.25
CA GLY A 62 -3.61 0.95 -8.24
C GLY A 62 -4.61 1.07 -9.39
N PHE A 63 -4.28 0.53 -10.58
CA PHE A 63 -5.20 0.47 -11.70
C PHE A 63 -6.40 -0.44 -11.43
N LEU A 64 -6.19 -1.59 -10.79
CA LEU A 64 -7.29 -2.44 -10.35
C LEU A 64 -8.20 -1.72 -9.35
N GLN A 65 -7.64 -0.94 -8.42
CA GLN A 65 -8.45 -0.14 -7.48
C GLN A 65 -9.25 0.95 -8.18
N ASP A 66 -8.64 1.67 -9.12
CA ASP A 66 -9.33 2.71 -9.90
C ASP A 66 -10.52 2.12 -10.68
N ILE A 67 -10.38 0.92 -11.26
CA ILE A 67 -11.46 0.26 -12.01
C ILE A 67 -12.57 -0.27 -11.10
N VAL A 68 -12.20 -0.99 -10.04
CA VAL A 68 -13.16 -1.81 -9.27
C VAL A 68 -13.87 -1.02 -8.19
N TYR A 69 -13.17 -0.11 -7.51
CA TYR A 69 -13.70 0.60 -6.33
C TYR A 69 -14.03 2.05 -6.61
N TYR A 70 -13.20 2.74 -7.40
CA TYR A 70 -13.25 4.20 -7.55
C TYR A 70 -13.55 4.62 -8.99
N GLY A 71 -14.63 4.08 -9.56
CA GLY A 71 -15.04 4.30 -10.96
C GLY A 71 -15.43 5.73 -11.36
N HIS A 72 -15.15 6.73 -10.52
CA HIS A 72 -15.41 8.15 -10.78
C HIS A 72 -14.25 8.81 -11.53
N MET A 73 -13.02 8.32 -11.33
CA MET A 73 -11.82 8.83 -11.98
C MET A 73 -10.77 7.74 -12.04
N LEU A 74 -10.33 7.40 -13.25
CA LEU A 74 -9.22 6.46 -13.45
C LEU A 74 -7.89 7.18 -13.28
N GLY A 75 -6.96 6.59 -12.53
CA GLY A 75 -5.58 7.07 -12.42
C GLY A 75 -5.12 7.54 -11.03
N PRO A 76 -5.95 8.12 -10.13
CA PRO A 76 -5.46 8.61 -8.84
C PRO A 76 -4.77 7.54 -8.00
N HIS A 77 -5.35 6.32 -7.93
CA HIS A 77 -4.75 5.23 -7.17
C HIS A 77 -3.54 4.67 -7.93
N THR A 78 -3.67 4.45 -9.24
CA THR A 78 -2.57 4.00 -10.13
C THR A 78 -1.32 4.87 -9.95
N PHE A 79 -1.48 6.18 -10.11
CA PHE A 79 -0.40 7.15 -10.07
C PHE A 79 0.21 7.23 -8.66
N SER A 80 -0.63 7.38 -7.64
CA SER A 80 -0.15 7.57 -6.26
C SER A 80 0.54 6.33 -5.72
N MET A 81 0.00 5.14 -5.96
CA MET A 81 0.63 3.89 -5.52
C MET A 81 1.95 3.61 -6.25
N GLY A 82 1.96 3.79 -7.58
CA GLY A 82 3.17 3.61 -8.38
C GLY A 82 4.27 4.58 -7.98
N LEU A 83 3.94 5.88 -7.90
CA LEU A 83 4.90 6.93 -7.57
C LEU A 83 5.46 6.75 -6.15
N LEU A 84 4.60 6.59 -5.14
CA LEU A 84 5.06 6.44 -3.76
C LEU A 84 5.80 5.13 -3.55
N GLY A 85 5.38 4.02 -4.18
CA GLY A 85 6.13 2.77 -4.16
C GLY A 85 7.54 2.94 -4.72
N TYR A 86 7.70 3.68 -5.82
CA TYR A 86 9.02 3.97 -6.38
C TYR A 86 9.86 4.88 -5.48
N LEU A 87 9.30 5.99 -5.00
CA LEU A 87 10.01 6.96 -4.17
C LEU A 87 10.43 6.36 -2.83
N THR A 88 9.56 5.58 -2.19
CA THR A 88 9.91 4.87 -0.96
C THR A 88 11.06 3.91 -1.18
N GLY A 89 11.05 3.15 -2.28
CA GLY A 89 12.16 2.24 -2.62
C GLY A 89 13.41 2.98 -3.07
N LEU A 90 13.31 4.22 -3.55
CA LEU A 90 14.46 5.05 -3.89
C LEU A 90 15.13 5.62 -2.64
N LEU A 91 14.34 6.08 -1.68
CA LEU A 91 14.82 6.80 -0.49
C LEU A 91 15.20 5.87 0.66
N PHE A 92 14.49 4.74 0.81
CA PHE A 92 14.56 3.90 2.01
C PHE A 92 14.87 2.43 1.71
N ALA A 93 15.30 2.09 0.49
CA ALA A 93 15.70 0.71 0.19
C ALA A 93 16.86 0.30 1.09
N SER A 94 16.56 -0.59 2.04
CA SER A 94 17.55 -1.16 2.93
C SER A 94 17.02 -2.48 3.49
N ARG A 95 17.85 -3.52 3.35
CA ARG A 95 17.54 -4.88 3.83
C ARG A 95 17.53 -4.96 5.36
N ASN A 96 18.28 -4.08 6.02
CA ASN A 96 18.39 -4.04 7.49
C ASN A 96 17.42 -3.04 8.12
N THR A 97 16.41 -2.58 7.37
CA THR A 97 15.38 -1.67 7.90
C THR A 97 14.70 -2.29 9.10
N SER A 98 14.72 -1.56 10.22
CA SER A 98 14.11 -1.96 11.48
C SER A 98 12.57 -1.91 11.39
N MET A 99 11.91 -2.63 12.29
CA MET A 99 10.45 -2.60 12.42
C MET A 99 9.90 -1.18 12.61
N ILE A 100 10.54 -0.39 13.47
CA ILE A 100 10.12 0.99 13.76
C ILE A 100 10.23 1.85 12.49
N THR A 101 11.33 1.72 11.75
CA THR A 101 11.52 2.45 10.48
C THR A 101 10.44 2.08 9.47
N MET A 102 10.08 0.79 9.35
CA MET A 102 9.03 0.36 8.43
C MET A 102 7.65 0.88 8.82
N ILE A 103 7.36 0.95 10.12
CA ILE A 103 6.12 1.55 10.64
C ILE A 103 6.06 3.04 10.28
N ILE A 104 7.15 3.79 10.52
CA ILE A 104 7.25 5.20 10.14
C ILE A 104 7.00 5.38 8.64
N ILE A 105 7.69 4.60 7.80
CA ILE A 105 7.50 4.62 6.35
C ILE A 105 6.05 4.31 5.98
N SER A 106 5.41 3.35 6.64
CA SER A 106 4.01 2.98 6.37
C SER A 106 3.04 4.11 6.71
N VAL A 107 3.22 4.77 7.86
CA VAL A 107 2.36 5.88 8.29
C VAL A 107 2.53 7.09 7.38
N PHE A 108 3.77 7.54 7.16
CA PHE A 108 4.04 8.71 6.32
C PHE A 108 3.73 8.44 4.85
N GLY A 109 4.04 7.24 4.35
CA GLY A 109 3.71 6.82 2.99
C GLY A 109 2.20 6.80 2.77
N SER A 110 1.43 6.28 3.72
CA SER A 110 -0.03 6.23 3.59
C SER A 110 -0.68 7.60 3.76
N PHE A 111 -0.13 8.46 4.63
CA PHE A 111 -0.60 9.84 4.74
C PHE A 111 -0.33 10.62 3.46
N ALA A 112 0.86 10.47 2.87
CA ALA A 112 1.20 11.06 1.58
C ALA A 112 0.27 10.55 0.47
N TYR A 113 0.00 9.25 0.44
CA TYR A 113 -0.92 8.63 -0.50
C TYR A 113 -2.33 9.22 -0.44
N GLN A 114 -2.90 9.30 0.76
CA GLN A 114 -4.24 9.87 0.95
C GLN A 114 -4.26 11.37 0.62
N THR A 115 -3.17 12.09 0.91
CA THR A 115 -3.04 13.52 0.55
C THR A 115 -3.00 13.69 -0.97
N MET A 116 -2.30 12.82 -1.70
CA MET A 116 -2.28 12.82 -3.16
C MET A 116 -3.66 12.50 -3.75
N LEU A 117 -4.38 11.54 -3.18
CA LEU A 117 -5.77 11.24 -3.59
C LEU A 117 -6.68 12.44 -3.35
N TYR A 118 -6.65 13.03 -2.15
CA TYR A 118 -7.42 14.23 -1.85
C TYR A 118 -7.11 15.37 -2.83
N ALA A 119 -5.83 15.62 -3.09
CA ALA A 119 -5.40 16.65 -4.03
C ALA A 119 -5.88 16.37 -5.46
N ALA A 120 -5.79 15.12 -5.92
CA ALA A 120 -6.29 14.70 -7.22
C ALA A 120 -7.80 14.95 -7.32
N TYR A 121 -8.60 14.41 -6.40
CA TYR A 121 -10.06 14.59 -6.44
C TYR A 121 -10.49 16.06 -6.31
N ARG A 122 -9.77 16.86 -5.53
CA ARG A 122 -10.02 18.31 -5.42
C ARG A 122 -9.72 19.05 -6.72
N LEU A 123 -8.64 18.70 -7.41
CA LEU A 123 -8.24 19.32 -8.68
C LEU A 123 -9.32 19.15 -9.76
N PHE A 124 -9.97 17.99 -9.78
CA PHE A 124 -11.04 17.67 -10.72
C PHE A 124 -12.45 18.05 -10.22
N GLY A 125 -12.56 18.75 -9.08
CA GLY A 125 -13.84 19.20 -8.55
C GLY A 125 -14.75 18.08 -8.03
N LEU A 126 -14.21 16.87 -7.80
CA LEU A 126 -14.97 15.71 -7.33
C LEU A 126 -15.18 15.72 -5.80
N HIS A 127 -14.49 16.61 -5.08
CA HIS A 127 -14.64 16.78 -3.64
C HIS A 127 -14.82 18.25 -3.26
N GLY A 128 -15.95 18.55 -2.61
CA GLY A 128 -16.24 19.85 -2.01
C GLY A 128 -15.86 19.97 -0.53
N MET A 129 -15.31 18.92 0.06
CA MET A 129 -14.94 18.88 1.49
C MET A 129 -13.64 19.65 1.74
N THR A 130 -13.52 20.25 2.93
CA THR A 130 -12.28 20.93 3.35
C THR A 130 -11.20 19.90 3.71
N PHE A 131 -9.93 20.31 3.61
CA PHE A 131 -8.81 19.42 3.92
C PHE A 131 -8.78 19.03 5.40
N GLU A 132 -9.16 19.96 6.29
CA GLU A 132 -9.28 19.70 7.72
C GLU A 132 -10.30 18.60 8.01
N TYR A 133 -11.48 18.69 7.38
CA TYR A 133 -12.49 17.65 7.51
C TYR A 133 -12.01 16.30 6.98
N ALA A 134 -11.30 16.30 5.83
CA ALA A 134 -10.72 15.10 5.27
C ALA A 134 -9.73 14.42 6.23
N ILE A 135 -8.88 15.20 6.91
CA ILE A 135 -7.91 14.69 7.87
C ILE A 135 -8.60 13.96 9.03
N PHE A 136 -9.55 14.61 9.69
CA PHE A 136 -10.14 14.09 10.92
C PHE A 136 -11.19 13.01 10.69
N ASP A 137 -11.99 13.13 9.62
CA ASP A 137 -13.13 12.22 9.39
C ASP A 137 -12.71 10.98 8.58
N PHE A 138 -11.67 11.07 7.73
CA PHE A 138 -11.26 9.98 6.85
C PHE A 138 -9.80 9.55 7.03
N MET A 139 -8.86 10.49 7.03
CA MET A 139 -7.44 10.14 6.90
C MET A 139 -6.88 9.51 8.17
N ILE A 140 -7.09 10.15 9.33
CA ILE A 140 -6.63 9.64 10.62
C ILE A 140 -7.23 8.26 10.94
N PRO A 141 -8.56 8.04 10.81
CA PRO A 141 -9.14 6.70 11.00
C PRO A 141 -8.52 5.64 10.08
N SER A 142 -8.33 5.96 8.81
CA SER A 142 -7.73 5.05 7.82
C SER A 142 -6.26 4.74 8.14
N LEU A 143 -5.49 5.75 8.58
CA LEU A 143 -4.10 5.60 9.02
C LEU A 143 -3.96 4.66 10.20
N ILE A 144 -4.90 4.67 11.15
CA ILE A 144 -4.88 3.75 12.30
C ILE A 144 -5.01 2.31 11.81
N VAL A 145 -5.93 2.04 10.88
CA VAL A 145 -6.12 0.70 10.30
C VAL A 145 -4.86 0.25 9.56
N GLN A 146 -4.25 1.15 8.78
CA GLN A 146 -3.01 0.89 8.05
C GLN A 146 -1.82 0.63 8.97
N LEU A 147 -1.72 1.38 10.07
CA LEU A 147 -0.71 1.18 11.09
C LEU A 147 -0.85 -0.20 11.72
N VAL A 148 -2.06 -0.55 12.18
CA VAL A 148 -2.35 -1.85 12.79
C VAL A 148 -2.06 -2.99 11.80
N PHE A 149 -2.47 -2.83 10.55
CA PHE A 149 -2.20 -3.82 9.52
C PHE A 149 -0.71 -3.96 9.22
N SER A 150 0.00 -2.84 9.06
CA SER A 150 1.46 -2.83 8.84
C SER A 150 2.19 -3.55 9.97
N LEU A 151 1.76 -3.35 11.21
CA LEU A 151 2.27 -4.07 12.37
C LEU A 151 2.01 -5.58 12.28
N ALA A 152 0.78 -5.98 11.96
CA ALA A 152 0.36 -7.37 11.88
C ALA A 152 1.13 -8.15 10.80
N ILE A 153 1.39 -7.53 9.65
CA ILE A 153 2.06 -8.19 8.52
C ILE A 153 3.59 -8.08 8.56
N TYR A 154 4.17 -7.33 9.52
CA TYR A 154 5.62 -7.10 9.58
C TYR A 154 6.40 -8.42 9.62
N VAL A 155 6.05 -9.32 10.55
CA VAL A 155 6.73 -10.60 10.75
C VAL A 155 6.63 -11.51 9.51
N PRO A 156 5.44 -11.77 8.94
CA PRO A 156 5.36 -12.61 7.75
C PRO A 156 6.04 -11.98 6.53
N MET A 157 5.94 -10.66 6.33
CA MET A 157 6.68 -10.01 5.23
C MET A 157 8.19 -10.13 5.41
N ARG A 158 8.70 -9.83 6.60
CA ARG A 158 10.13 -9.90 6.86
C ARG A 158 10.68 -11.30 6.57
N ARG A 159 10.02 -12.33 7.09
CA ARG A 159 10.36 -13.73 6.79
C ARG A 159 10.34 -14.00 5.29
N TRP A 160 9.32 -13.53 4.57
CA TRP A 160 9.19 -13.79 3.14
C TRP A 160 10.35 -13.18 2.33
N PHE A 161 10.71 -11.92 2.59
CA PHE A 161 11.82 -11.26 1.90
C PHE A 161 13.19 -11.85 2.25
N ASP A 162 13.39 -12.29 3.50
CA ASP A 162 14.63 -12.95 3.90
C ASP A 162 14.84 -14.29 3.17
N HIS A 163 13.79 -15.10 3.01
CA HIS A 163 13.85 -16.36 2.23
C HIS A 163 14.12 -16.13 0.74
N LEU A 164 13.54 -15.08 0.15
CA LEU A 164 13.78 -14.72 -1.26
C LEU A 164 15.25 -14.38 -1.50
N SER A 165 15.88 -13.68 -0.54
CA SER A 165 17.29 -13.32 -0.68
C SER A 165 18.24 -14.49 -0.41
N GLY A 166 17.95 -15.37 0.55
CA GLY A 166 18.77 -16.56 0.80
C GLY A 166 18.83 -17.50 -0.40
N LYS A 167 17.72 -17.59 -1.16
CA LYS A 167 17.68 -18.35 -2.41
C LYS A 167 18.52 -17.74 -3.52
N LYS A 168 18.54 -16.40 -3.65
CA LYS A 168 19.32 -15.71 -4.70
C LYS A 168 20.83 -15.94 -4.54
N SER A 169 21.35 -15.90 -3.31
CA SER A 169 22.76 -16.18 -3.04
C SER A 169 23.17 -17.62 -3.35
N ALA A 170 22.28 -18.60 -3.17
CA ALA A 170 22.57 -20.00 -3.49
C ALA A 170 22.53 -20.31 -5.00
N GLU A 171 21.75 -19.56 -5.78
CA GLU A 171 21.73 -19.67 -7.24
C GLU A 171 22.95 -18.98 -7.89
N ASP A 172 23.45 -17.88 -7.31
CA ASP A 172 24.66 -17.17 -7.79
C ASP A 172 25.98 -17.93 -7.49
N GLU A 173 26.01 -18.84 -6.50
CA GLU A 173 27.18 -19.69 -6.19
C GLU A 173 27.27 -20.98 -7.03
N GLN A 174 26.23 -21.31 -7.80
CA GLN A 174 26.15 -22.54 -8.60
C GLN A 174 26.22 -22.31 -10.13
N GLY A 175 26.40 -21.06 -10.57
CA GLY A 175 26.58 -20.68 -11.98
C GLY A 175 27.99 -20.21 -12.29
#